data_AF-A0A966ECR6-F1
#
_entry.id   AF-A0A966ECR6-F1
#
_cell.length_a   1.000
_cell.length_b   1.000
_cell.length_c   1.000
_cell.angle_alpha   90.00
_cell.angle_beta   90.00
_cell.angle_gamma   90.00
#
_symmetry.space_group_name_H-M   'P 1'
#
loop_
_entity.id
_entity.type
_entity.pdbx_description
1 polymer ?
#
loop_
_entity_poly.entity_id
_entity_poly.type
_entity_poly.pdbx_seq_one_letter_code
_entity_poly.pdbx_strand_id
1 'polypeptide(L)'
;MNLTELKQLTPPELLSLSQEMGIEGVARSRKQDIIFGILKAHARSGEDIFGDGVLEILQDGFGFLRSADSSYLAGPDDIYVSPSQIRRFSLRTGDTISGKIRPPKEGERYFALLKVDEINFSPPDKAKSKVLFENLTP
;
A
#
# COMPACT_ATOMS: atom_id res chain seq x y z
N MET A 1 3.80 4.05 -10.85
CA MET A 1 4.27 2.67 -10.57
C MET A 1 3.49 2.06 -9.39
N ASN A 2 3.12 0.77 -9.41
CA ASN A 2 2.33 0.13 -8.35
C ASN A 2 3.14 -0.88 -7.51
N LEU A 3 3.01 -0.84 -6.19
CA LEU A 3 3.69 -1.72 -5.23
C LEU A 3 3.35 -3.21 -5.45
N THR A 4 2.08 -3.55 -5.66
CA THR A 4 1.59 -4.92 -5.83
C THR A 4 2.09 -5.53 -7.14
N GLU A 5 2.13 -4.74 -8.22
CA GLU A 5 2.71 -5.16 -9.51
C GLU A 5 4.20 -5.52 -9.36
N LEU A 6 4.97 -4.70 -8.63
CA LEU A 6 6.39 -4.98 -8.38
C LEU A 6 6.60 -6.25 -7.52
N LYS A 7 5.64 -6.60 -6.64
CA LYS A 7 5.72 -7.85 -5.86
C LYS A 7 5.54 -9.09 -6.72
N GLN A 8 4.88 -8.99 -7.86
CA GLN A 8 4.68 -10.12 -8.78
C GLN A 8 5.90 -10.38 -9.67
N LEU A 9 6.77 -9.38 -9.86
CA LEU A 9 8.00 -9.53 -10.62
C LEU A 9 8.98 -10.50 -9.94
N THR A 10 9.73 -11.23 -10.77
CA THR A 10 10.81 -12.12 -10.34
C THR A 10 12.03 -11.31 -9.87
N PRO A 11 12.90 -11.88 -9.01
CA PRO A 11 14.11 -11.18 -8.58
C PRO A 11 15.01 -10.69 -9.73
N PRO A 12 15.24 -11.45 -10.82
CA PRO A 12 16.00 -10.96 -11.98
C PRO A 12 15.35 -9.74 -12.65
N GLU A 13 14.03 -9.73 -12.84
CA GLU A 13 13.32 -8.59 -13.45
C GLU A 13 13.44 -7.33 -12.58
N LEU A 14 13.31 -7.47 -11.25
CA LEU A 14 13.51 -6.38 -10.31
C LEU A 14 14.94 -5.85 -10.34
N LEU A 15 15.94 -6.73 -10.47
CA LEU A 15 17.33 -6.32 -10.60
C LEU A 15 17.57 -5.53 -11.89
N SER A 16 17.06 -6.01 -13.03
CA SER A 16 17.15 -5.30 -14.31
C SER A 16 16.51 -3.90 -14.21
N LEU A 17 15.28 -3.82 -13.68
CA LEU A 17 14.59 -2.53 -13.48
C LEU A 17 15.38 -1.60 -12.54
N SER A 18 15.95 -2.14 -11.46
CA SER A 18 16.76 -1.34 -10.53
C SER A 18 18.03 -0.78 -11.19
N GLN A 19 18.68 -1.56 -12.08
CA GLN A 19 19.86 -1.13 -12.82
C GLN A 19 19.52 -0.05 -13.84
N GLU A 20 18.41 -0.19 -14.57
CA GLU A 20 17.90 0.82 -15.50
C GLU A 20 17.62 2.16 -14.82
N MET A 21 17.16 2.11 -13.55
CA MET A 21 16.92 3.30 -12.72
C MET A 21 18.18 3.83 -12.01
N GLY A 22 19.36 3.25 -12.26
CA GLY A 22 20.63 3.68 -11.66
C GLY A 22 20.74 3.40 -10.15
N ILE A 23 20.01 2.39 -9.64
CA ILE A 23 20.04 1.99 -8.24
C ILE A 23 21.19 1.01 -8.02
N GLU A 24 22.22 1.44 -7.29
CA GLU A 24 23.39 0.60 -6.99
C GLU A 24 23.20 -0.24 -5.71
N GLY A 25 24.02 -1.29 -5.57
CA GLY A 25 24.13 -2.07 -4.32
C GLY A 25 22.98 -3.03 -4.02
N VAL A 26 22.02 -3.21 -4.93
CA VAL A 26 20.81 -4.02 -4.73
C VAL A 26 20.98 -5.53 -4.99
N ALA A 27 22.08 -5.95 -5.61
CA ALA A 27 22.29 -7.34 -6.04
C ALA A 27 22.29 -8.39 -4.90
N ARG A 28 22.61 -7.99 -3.66
CA ARG A 28 22.59 -8.86 -2.47
C ARG A 28 21.44 -8.53 -1.51
N SER A 29 20.55 -7.64 -1.90
CA SER A 29 19.46 -7.17 -1.05
C SER A 29 18.26 -8.12 -1.11
N ARG A 30 17.39 -8.04 -0.10
CA ARG A 30 16.13 -8.80 -0.13
C ARG A 30 15.20 -8.20 -1.18
N LYS A 31 14.30 -9.02 -1.75
CA LYS A 31 13.30 -8.56 -2.74
C LYS A 31 12.58 -7.28 -2.30
N GLN A 32 12.17 -7.22 -1.04
CA GLN A 32 11.53 -6.06 -0.42
C GLN A 32 12.37 -4.77 -0.49
N ASP A 33 13.69 -4.87 -0.29
CA ASP A 33 14.59 -3.72 -0.26
C ASP A 33 14.81 -3.19 -1.69
N ILE A 34 14.84 -4.09 -2.68
CA ILE A 34 14.92 -3.73 -4.10
C ILE A 34 13.64 -2.98 -4.52
N ILE A 35 12.46 -3.53 -4.22
CA ILE A 35 11.17 -2.89 -4.48
C ILE A 35 11.10 -1.51 -3.81
N PHE A 36 11.54 -1.42 -2.56
CA PHE A 36 11.58 -0.16 -1.83
C PHE A 36 12.51 0.86 -2.48
N GLY A 37 13.70 0.44 -2.94
CA GLY A 37 14.63 1.27 -3.69
C GLY A 37 14.02 1.81 -4.98
N ILE A 38 13.38 0.93 -5.76
CA ILE A 38 12.70 1.26 -7.02
C ILE A 38 11.62 2.31 -6.80
N LEU A 39 10.70 2.07 -5.86
CA LEU A 39 9.60 3.01 -5.56
C LEU A 39 10.12 4.35 -5.03
N LYS A 40 11.20 4.33 -4.24
CA LYS A 40 11.82 5.56 -3.73
C LYS A 40 12.50 6.36 -4.85
N ALA A 41 13.16 5.70 -5.80
CA ALA A 41 13.75 6.34 -6.96
C ALA A 41 12.67 6.94 -7.87
N HIS A 42 11.60 6.20 -8.13
CA HIS A 42 10.45 6.67 -8.92
C HIS A 42 9.73 7.85 -8.26
N ALA A 43 9.50 7.80 -6.94
CA ALA A 43 8.89 8.94 -6.24
C ALA A 43 9.80 10.19 -6.23
N ARG A 44 11.13 10.01 -6.29
CA ARG A 44 12.10 11.12 -6.37
C ARG A 44 12.13 11.80 -7.74
N SER A 45 11.76 11.13 -8.83
CA SER A 45 11.59 11.77 -10.14
C SER A 45 10.33 12.65 -10.21
N GLY A 46 9.53 12.68 -9.15
CA GLY A 46 8.26 13.42 -9.08
C GLY A 46 7.06 12.61 -9.54
N GLU A 47 7.25 11.33 -9.84
CA GLU A 47 6.18 10.44 -10.30
C GLU A 47 5.41 9.80 -9.14
N ASP A 48 4.15 9.47 -9.44
CA ASP A 48 3.23 8.92 -8.46
C ASP A 48 3.42 7.42 -8.30
N ILE A 49 3.48 6.99 -7.04
CA ILE A 49 3.45 5.58 -6.67
C ILE A 49 2.09 5.20 -6.09
N PHE A 50 1.66 3.99 -6.39
CA PHE A 50 0.37 3.45 -6.01
C PHE A 50 0.54 2.15 -5.22
N GLY A 51 -0.46 1.83 -4.42
CA GLY A 51 -0.53 0.56 -3.73
C GLY A 51 -1.95 0.24 -3.32
N ASP A 52 -2.16 -1.03 -3.01
CA ASP A 52 -3.44 -1.56 -2.60
C ASP A 52 -3.26 -2.64 -1.52
N GLY A 53 -4.34 -2.94 -0.83
CA GLY A 53 -4.40 -4.01 0.15
C GLY A 53 -5.67 -3.96 0.99
N VAL A 54 -5.80 -4.94 1.87
CA VAL A 54 -6.96 -5.03 2.79
C VAL A 54 -6.62 -4.33 4.09
N LEU A 55 -7.47 -3.40 4.52
CA LEU A 55 -7.26 -2.62 5.72
C LEU A 55 -7.42 -3.49 6.98
N GLU A 56 -6.43 -3.44 7.86
CA GLU A 56 -6.52 -3.88 9.25
C GLU A 56 -6.34 -2.67 10.17
N ILE A 57 -7.36 -2.37 10.98
CA ILE A 57 -7.32 -1.29 11.98
C ILE A 57 -6.88 -1.88 13.33
N LEU A 58 -5.85 -1.27 13.94
CA LEU A 58 -5.32 -1.66 15.25
C LEU A 58 -5.99 -0.88 16.38
N GLN A 59 -5.75 -1.29 17.63
CA GLN A 59 -6.39 -0.73 18.83
C GLN A 59 -6.16 0.79 18.98
N ASP A 60 -5.01 1.30 18.56
CA ASP A 60 -4.67 2.72 18.60
C ASP A 60 -5.36 3.55 17.49
N GLY A 61 -6.19 2.91 16.65
CA GLY A 61 -7.04 3.57 15.66
C GLY A 61 -6.35 3.92 14.34
N PHE A 62 -5.06 3.62 14.18
CA PHE A 62 -4.41 3.59 12.87
C PHE A 62 -4.51 2.19 12.27
N GLY A 63 -4.17 2.04 10.99
CA GLY A 63 -4.23 0.74 10.33
C GLY A 63 -3.12 0.51 9.31
N PHE A 64 -3.09 -0.71 8.79
CA PHE A 64 -2.21 -1.13 7.72
C PHE A 64 -2.99 -1.79 6.59
N LEU A 65 -2.61 -1.53 5.34
CA LEU A 65 -3.06 -2.33 4.21
C LEU A 65 -2.17 -3.56 4.12
N ARG A 66 -2.77 -4.73 4.35
CA ARG A 66 -2.12 -6.03 4.28
C ARG A 66 -2.21 -6.59 2.86
N SER A 67 -1.15 -7.28 2.44
CA SER A 67 -1.10 -7.92 1.12
C SER A 67 -1.75 -9.30 1.14
N ALA A 68 -2.46 -9.65 0.05
CA ALA A 68 -2.95 -11.00 -0.15
C ALA A 68 -1.80 -12.01 -0.36
N ASP A 69 -0.71 -11.58 -1.01
CA ASP A 69 0.47 -12.42 -1.26
C ASP A 69 1.15 -12.90 0.03
N SER A 70 1.07 -12.10 1.10
CA SER A 70 1.61 -12.45 2.42
C SER A 70 0.56 -13.14 3.31
N SER A 71 -0.54 -13.62 2.75
CA SER A 71 -1.68 -14.18 3.51
C SER A 71 -2.20 -13.23 4.58
N TYR A 72 -2.19 -11.92 4.29
CA TYR A 72 -2.58 -10.84 5.19
C TYR A 72 -1.75 -10.75 6.49
N LEU A 73 -0.55 -11.35 6.51
CA LEU A 73 0.38 -11.24 7.62
C LEU A 73 1.07 -9.89 7.62
N ALA A 74 1.46 -9.46 8.82
CA ALA A 74 2.21 -8.23 9.01
C ALA A 74 3.56 -8.27 8.30
N GLY A 75 3.78 -7.32 7.40
CA GLY A 75 4.95 -7.20 6.57
C GLY A 75 5.62 -5.82 6.68
N PRO A 76 6.93 -5.73 6.38
CA PRO A 76 7.64 -4.45 6.33
C PRO A 76 7.18 -3.55 5.16
N ASP A 77 6.50 -4.14 4.18
CA ASP A 77 5.96 -3.54 2.97
C ASP A 77 4.47 -3.17 3.10
N ASP A 78 3.90 -3.27 4.30
CA ASP A 78 2.55 -2.82 4.59
C ASP A 78 2.42 -1.30 4.45
N ILE A 79 1.24 -0.85 4.03
CA ILE A 79 0.95 0.58 3.82
C ILE A 79 0.23 1.12 5.04
N TYR A 80 0.85 2.05 5.75
CA TYR A 80 0.26 2.77 6.86
C TYR A 80 -0.94 3.62 6.42
N VAL A 81 -2.02 3.53 7.19
CA VAL A 81 -3.24 4.33 7.05
C VAL A 81 -3.48 5.10 8.35
N SER A 82 -3.58 6.42 8.24
CA SER A 82 -3.75 7.28 9.40
C SER A 82 -5.17 7.22 10.00
N PRO A 83 -5.33 7.47 11.31
CA PRO A 83 -6.65 7.54 11.93
C PRO A 83 -7.58 8.59 11.29
N SER A 84 -7.02 9.68 10.76
CA SER A 84 -7.78 10.72 10.07
C SER A 84 -8.36 10.24 8.75
N GLN A 85 -7.63 9.44 7.97
CA GLN A 85 -8.14 8.79 6.75
C GLN A 85 -9.23 7.77 7.08
N ILE A 86 -9.01 6.94 8.11
CA ILE A 86 -10.00 5.96 8.60
C ILE A 86 -11.31 6.64 8.95
N ARG A 87 -11.27 7.73 9.72
CA ARG A 87 -12.46 8.51 10.09
C ARG A 87 -13.10 9.21 8.90
N ARG A 88 -12.31 9.82 8.01
CA ARG A 88 -12.81 10.60 6.86
C ARG A 88 -13.66 9.76 5.90
N PHE A 89 -13.27 8.50 5.68
CA PHE A 89 -13.93 7.60 4.75
C PHE A 89 -14.78 6.52 5.46
N SER A 90 -14.95 6.61 6.78
CA SER A 90 -15.67 5.63 7.60
C SER A 90 -15.19 4.19 7.34
N LEU A 91 -13.87 4.02 7.22
CA LEU A 91 -13.24 2.75 6.89
C LEU A 91 -13.37 1.76 8.05
N ARG A 92 -13.45 0.48 7.72
CA ARG A 92 -13.47 -0.63 8.68
C ARG A 92 -12.43 -1.68 8.30
N THR A 93 -11.99 -2.47 9.28
CA THR A 93 -11.18 -3.66 9.02
C THR A 93 -11.90 -4.55 8.01
N GLY A 94 -11.17 -4.97 6.97
CA GLY A 94 -11.70 -5.74 5.85
C GLY A 94 -12.04 -4.91 4.60
N ASP A 95 -12.08 -3.58 4.67
CA ASP A 95 -12.22 -2.75 3.46
C ASP A 95 -10.93 -2.87 2.61
N THR A 96 -11.08 -3.25 1.34
CA THR A 96 -9.99 -3.20 0.35
C THR A 96 -9.81 -1.76 -0.10
N ILE A 97 -8.58 -1.27 -0.07
CA ILE A 97 -8.25 0.11 -0.43
C ILE A 97 -7.18 0.10 -1.51
N SER A 98 -7.37 0.92 -2.53
CA SER A 98 -6.33 1.24 -3.51
C SER A 98 -6.15 2.75 -3.61
N GLY A 99 -4.92 3.17 -3.86
CA GLY A 99 -4.66 4.56 -4.18
C GLY A 99 -3.19 4.96 -4.13
N LYS A 100 -2.97 6.26 -4.23
CA LYS A 100 -1.63 6.86 -4.19
C LYS A 100 -1.00 6.70 -2.81
N ILE A 101 0.22 6.16 -2.79
CA ILE A 101 1.05 6.02 -1.60
C ILE A 101 2.26 6.96 -1.67
N ARG A 102 3.03 7.03 -0.59
CA ARG A 102 4.32 7.72 -0.55
C ARG A 102 5.34 6.89 0.23
N PRO A 103 6.64 6.98 -0.11
CA PRO A 103 7.67 6.36 0.71
C PRO A 103 7.70 6.98 2.12
N PRO A 104 8.23 6.24 3.12
CA PRO A 104 8.42 6.77 4.46
C PRO A 104 9.38 7.97 4.44
N LYS A 105 9.06 8.96 5.27
CA LYS A 105 9.94 10.08 5.62
C LYS A 105 10.97 9.64 6.67
N GLU A 106 11.88 10.56 7.01
CA GLU A 106 12.83 10.35 8.09
C GLU A 106 12.11 10.01 9.41
N GLY A 107 12.49 8.89 10.03
CA GLY A 107 11.83 8.35 11.23
C GLY A 107 10.62 7.46 10.97
N GLU A 108 10.09 7.39 9.74
CA GLU A 108 9.02 6.47 9.37
C GLU A 108 9.58 5.15 8.83
N ARG A 109 8.85 4.04 9.05
CA ARG A 109 9.26 2.69 8.60
C ARG A 109 8.46 2.16 7.40
N TYR A 110 7.21 2.59 7.25
CA TYR A 110 6.25 2.04 6.30
C TYR A 110 5.92 3.03 5.19
N PHE A 111 5.49 2.52 4.04
CA PHE A 111 4.80 3.38 3.08
C PHE A 111 3.55 3.97 3.74
N ALA A 112 3.15 5.16 3.34
CA ALA A 112 1.94 5.79 3.87
C ALA A 112 0.96 6.07 2.74
N LEU A 113 -0.32 5.83 2.99
CA LEU A 113 -1.39 6.20 2.07
C LEU A 113 -1.45 7.73 1.97
N LEU A 114 -1.36 8.27 0.76
CA LEU A 114 -1.46 9.71 0.51
C LEU A 114 -2.88 10.10 0.08
N LYS A 115 -3.48 9.32 -0.82
CA LYS A 115 -4.83 9.54 -1.35
C LYS A 115 -5.51 8.20 -1.59
N VAL A 116 -6.78 8.10 -1.18
CA VAL A 116 -7.65 6.96 -1.51
C VAL A 116 -8.24 7.22 -2.90
N ASP A 117 -8.07 6.26 -3.81
CA ASP A 117 -8.68 6.31 -5.14
C ASP A 117 -9.89 5.38 -5.23
N GLU A 118 -9.84 4.18 -4.62
CA GLU A 118 -10.98 3.27 -4.52
C GLU A 118 -11.10 2.61 -3.12
N ILE A 119 -12.34 2.26 -2.76
CA ILE A 119 -12.69 1.48 -1.59
C ILE A 119 -13.59 0.33 -2.07
N ASN A 120 -13.20 -0.92 -1.80
CA ASN A 120 -13.88 -2.13 -2.25
C ASN A 120 -14.17 -2.11 -3.76
N PHE A 121 -13.15 -1.80 -4.57
CA PHE A 121 -13.24 -1.75 -6.05
C PHE A 121 -14.28 -0.77 -6.59
N SER A 122 -14.56 0.30 -5.82
CA SER A 122 -15.53 1.33 -6.17
C SER A 122 -15.06 2.71 -5.73
N PRO A 123 -15.54 3.79 -6.37
CA PRO A 123 -15.22 5.15 -5.96
C PRO A 123 -15.60 5.42 -4.49
N PRO A 124 -14.79 6.16 -3.72
CA PRO A 124 -14.99 6.37 -2.28
C PRO A 124 -16.34 6.98 -1.91
N ASP A 125 -16.97 7.73 -2.82
CA ASP A 125 -18.28 8.35 -2.61
C ASP A 125 -19.39 7.31 -2.40
N LYS A 126 -19.29 6.13 -3.04
CA LYS A 126 -20.26 5.04 -2.85
C LYS A 126 -20.10 4.34 -1.50
N ALA A 127 -18.91 4.36 -0.92
CA ALA A 127 -18.65 3.70 0.37
C ALA A 127 -19.38 4.39 1.54
N LYS A 128 -19.75 5.67 1.40
CA LYS A 128 -20.46 6.43 2.46
C LYS A 128 -21.92 6.01 2.63
N SER A 129 -22.55 5.49 1.58
CA SER A 129 -23.96 5.05 1.60
C SER A 129 -24.12 3.55 1.85
N LYS A 130 -23.06 2.84 2.28
CA LYS A 130 -23.11 1.39 2.48
C LYS A 130 -23.98 1.02 3.67
N VAL A 131 -24.90 0.08 3.46
CA VAL A 131 -25.64 -0.56 4.55
C VAL A 131 -24.69 -1.54 5.23
N LEU A 132 -24.67 -1.54 6.57
CA LEU A 132 -23.86 -2.49 7.33
C LEU A 132 -24.36 -3.91 7.10
N PHE A 133 -23.44 -4.87 7.01
CA PHE A 133 -23.77 -6.28 6.80
C PHE A 133 -24.79 -6.81 7.83
N GLU A 134 -24.65 -6.40 9.10
CA GLU A 134 -25.55 -6.73 10.21
C GLU A 134 -27.00 -6.27 10.00
N ASN A 135 -27.22 -5.28 9.13
CA ASN A 135 -28.55 -4.73 8.83
C ASN A 135 -29.18 -5.36 7.58
N LEU A 136 -28.48 -6.27 6.90
CA LEU A 136 -29.04 -7.00 5.76
C LEU A 136 -29.99 -8.09 6.25
N THR A 137 -31.05 -8.33 5.50
CA THR A 137 -31.97 -9.44 5.77
C THR A 137 -31.34 -10.75 5.27
N PRO A 138 -31.19 -11.78 6.14
CA PRO A 138 -30.61 -13.08 5.76
C PRO A 138 -31.42 -13.86 4.73
#